data_AF-A0A0Q5C4P7-F1
#
_entry.id   AF-A0A0Q5C4P7-F1
#
_cell.length_a   1.000
_cell.length_b   1.000
_cell.length_c   1.000
_cell.angle_alpha   90.00
_cell.angle_beta   90.00
_cell.angle_gamma   90.00
#
_symmetry.space_group_name_H-M   'P 1'
#
loop_
_entity.id
_entity.type
_entity.pdbx_description
1 polymer ?
#
loop_
_entity_poly.entity_id
_entity_poly.type
_entity_poly.pdbx_seq_one_letter_code
_entity_poly.pdbx_strand_id
1 'polypeptide(L)'
;MRILVPVDRPWEIVGGGPDDVSVASDGVVLRTLLRTGTRMVRDAVLSTPTDRRAVAALAARSLLLETTVFAGSRAENRAAMEAVSLQADLLAATGGDWEPLDVDGTTFALWTTRFDAGVAAAADLGPCVLAAWSADASARLPALTLVDAPE
;
A
#
# COMPACT_ATOMS: atom_id res chain seq x y z
N MET A 1 0.93 8.78 -15.28
CA MET A 1 1.16 8.76 -13.81
C MET A 1 2.47 8.03 -13.56
N ARG A 2 3.31 8.42 -12.59
CA ARG A 2 4.49 7.62 -12.22
C ARG A 2 4.11 6.55 -11.20
N ILE A 3 4.62 5.33 -11.38
CA ILE A 3 4.33 4.15 -10.57
C ILE A 3 5.60 3.58 -9.99
N LEU A 4 5.51 3.05 -8.76
CA LEU A 4 6.60 2.33 -8.12
C LEU A 4 6.64 0.91 -8.64
N VAL A 5 7.81 0.51 -9.12
CA VAL A 5 8.07 -0.86 -9.58
C VAL A 5 9.39 -1.37 -9.00
N PRO A 6 9.55 -2.68 -8.80
CA PRO A 6 10.84 -3.27 -8.43
C PRO A 6 11.92 -2.99 -9.48
N VAL A 7 13.15 -2.70 -9.03
CA VAL A 7 14.29 -2.41 -9.93
C VAL A 7 14.78 -3.66 -10.67
N ASP A 8 14.96 -4.77 -9.96
CA ASP A 8 15.68 -5.96 -10.46
C ASP A 8 14.79 -7.20 -10.59
N ARG A 9 13.48 -7.02 -10.71
CA ARG A 9 12.51 -8.12 -10.68
C ARG A 9 11.38 -7.90 -11.68
N PRO A 10 10.83 -8.98 -12.28
CA PRO A 10 9.67 -8.85 -13.16
C PRO A 10 8.47 -8.33 -12.37
N TRP A 11 7.65 -7.52 -13.03
CA TRP A 11 6.42 -6.98 -12.48
C TRP A 11 5.38 -6.82 -13.58
N GLU A 12 4.11 -6.83 -13.19
CA GLU A 12 2.98 -6.59 -14.09
C GLU A 12 1.91 -5.73 -13.42
N ILE A 13 1.16 -4.98 -14.22
CA ILE A 13 0.02 -4.20 -13.72
C ILE A 13 -1.15 -5.16 -13.49
N VAL A 14 -1.66 -5.19 -12.26
CA VAL A 14 -2.77 -6.06 -11.85
C VAL A 14 -4.05 -5.29 -11.51
N GLY A 15 -3.97 -3.96 -11.47
CA GLY A 15 -5.12 -3.12 -11.23
C GLY A 15 -4.76 -1.65 -11.19
N GLY A 16 -5.78 -0.79 -11.17
CA GLY A 16 -5.58 0.64 -11.07
C GLY A 16 -6.83 1.42 -11.41
N GLY A 17 -6.77 2.72 -11.13
CA GLY A 17 -7.76 3.72 -11.47
C GLY A 17 -7.07 5.02 -11.91
N PRO A 18 -7.83 6.12 -12.05
CA PRO A 18 -7.26 7.41 -12.47
C PRO A 18 -6.15 7.94 -11.55
N ASP A 19 -6.21 7.60 -10.27
CA ASP A 19 -5.33 8.13 -9.21
C ASP A 19 -4.47 7.05 -8.53
N ASP A 20 -4.51 5.80 -9.01
CA ASP A 20 -3.74 4.71 -8.41
C ASP A 20 -3.42 3.60 -9.40
N VAL A 21 -2.29 2.91 -9.21
CA VAL A 21 -1.91 1.74 -10.01
C VAL A 21 -1.30 0.71 -9.07
N SER A 22 -1.73 -0.54 -9.24
CA SER A 22 -1.23 -1.71 -8.53
C SER A 22 -0.40 -2.57 -9.46
N VAL A 23 0.81 -2.91 -9.03
CA VAL A 23 1.69 -3.86 -9.71
C VAL A 23 1.93 -5.07 -8.82
N ALA A 24 2.00 -6.26 -9.40
CA ALA A 24 2.39 -7.49 -8.71
C ALA A 24 3.82 -7.87 -9.07
N SER A 25 4.58 -8.36 -8.10
CA SER A 25 5.93 -8.92 -8.28
C SER A 25 6.26 -9.87 -7.14
N ASP A 26 6.71 -11.09 -7.46
CA ASP A 26 7.13 -12.11 -6.48
C ASP A 26 6.16 -12.31 -5.30
N GLY A 27 4.85 -12.33 -5.58
CA GLY A 27 3.82 -12.52 -4.54
C GLY A 27 3.58 -11.31 -3.64
N VAL A 28 4.16 -10.15 -3.97
CA VAL A 28 3.87 -8.85 -3.35
C VAL A 28 3.05 -8.01 -4.33
N VAL A 29 2.02 -7.33 -3.82
CA VAL A 29 1.31 -6.29 -4.55
C VAL A 29 1.77 -4.93 -4.05
N LEU A 30 2.18 -4.05 -4.96
CA LEU A 30 2.56 -2.67 -4.70
C LEU A 30 1.50 -1.76 -5.33
N ARG A 31 0.77 -1.02 -4.50
CA ARG A 31 -0.18 -0.01 -4.95
C ARG A 31 0.42 1.38 -4.75
N THR A 32 0.71 2.04 -5.87
CA THR A 32 1.10 3.45 -5.89
C THR A 32 -0.16 4.29 -5.97
N LEU A 33 -0.37 5.18 -5.01
CA LEU A 33 -1.47 6.15 -5.04
C LEU A 33 -0.92 7.55 -5.29
N LEU A 34 -1.46 8.22 -6.29
CA LEU A 34 -1.20 9.63 -6.56
C LEU A 34 -1.73 10.45 -5.39
N ARG A 35 -0.91 11.40 -4.89
CA ARG A 35 -1.38 12.37 -3.92
C ARG A 35 -2.21 13.44 -4.65
N THR A 36 -3.51 13.21 -4.76
CA THR A 36 -4.44 14.21 -5.31
C THR A 36 -4.58 15.36 -4.31
N GLY A 37 -4.00 16.52 -4.62
CA GLY A 37 -4.11 17.70 -3.75
C GLY A 37 -2.88 18.59 -3.64
N THR A 38 -1.79 18.33 -4.35
CA THR A 38 -0.64 19.26 -4.37
C THR A 38 -1.02 20.57 -5.06
N ARG A 39 -1.57 21.53 -4.32
CA ARG A 39 -1.67 22.94 -4.74
C ARG A 39 -0.63 23.73 -3.96
N MET A 40 0.38 24.25 -4.65
CA MET A 40 1.18 25.35 -4.12
C MET A 40 0.29 26.58 -4.01
N VAL A 41 0.16 27.13 -2.80
CA VAL A 41 -0.44 28.44 -2.58
C VAL A 41 0.56 29.24 -1.76
N ARG A 42 1.16 30.27 -2.38
CA ARG A 42 2.05 31.26 -1.72
C ARG A 42 3.13 30.64 -0.82
N ASP A 43 4.13 30.00 -1.42
CA ASP A 43 5.32 29.47 -0.74
C ASP A 43 5.07 28.43 0.37
N ALA A 44 3.85 27.89 0.45
CA ALA A 44 3.50 26.78 1.33
C ALA A 44 3.01 25.57 0.51
N VAL A 45 3.62 24.41 0.78
CA VAL A 45 3.11 23.12 0.33
C VAL A 45 1.96 22.73 1.23
N LEU A 46 0.72 22.98 0.78
CA LEU A 46 -0.47 22.37 1.38
C LEU A 46 -0.65 20.99 0.73
N SER A 47 0.14 20.01 1.14
CA SER A 47 -0.23 18.62 0.87
C SER A 47 -1.41 18.29 1.75
N THR A 48 -2.49 17.73 1.21
CA THR A 48 -3.40 16.92 2.03
C THR A 48 -2.52 15.85 2.69
N PRO A 49 -2.39 15.83 4.03
CA PRO A 49 -1.65 14.78 4.69
C PRO A 49 -2.39 13.50 4.34
N THR A 50 -1.88 12.72 3.39
CA THR A 50 -2.24 11.31 3.27
C THR A 50 -1.87 10.71 4.62
N ASP A 51 -2.87 10.55 5.47
CA ASP A 51 -2.69 10.05 6.83
C ASP A 51 -1.96 8.71 6.73
N ARG A 52 -0.75 8.63 7.31
CA ARG A 52 0.05 7.40 7.33
C ARG A 52 -0.78 6.22 7.78
N ARG A 53 -1.64 6.43 8.78
CA ARG A 53 -2.52 5.39 9.32
C ARG A 53 -3.54 4.93 8.27
N ALA A 54 -4.07 5.83 7.45
CA ALA A 54 -4.98 5.47 6.37
C ALA A 54 -4.29 4.62 5.30
N VAL A 55 -3.04 4.93 4.93
CA VAL A 55 -2.27 4.12 3.96
C VAL A 55 -1.91 2.75 4.53
N ALA A 56 -1.49 2.71 5.79
CA ALA A 56 -1.24 1.46 6.52
C ALA A 56 -2.51 0.60 6.61
N ALA A 57 -3.67 1.22 6.93
CA ALA A 57 -4.95 0.54 6.98
C ALA A 57 -5.37 0.05 5.59
N LEU A 58 -5.11 0.80 4.52
CA LEU A 58 -5.36 0.37 3.15
C LEU A 58 -4.55 -0.88 2.80
N ALA A 59 -3.25 -0.92 3.13
CA ALA A 59 -2.39 -2.07 2.89
C ALA A 59 -2.90 -3.32 3.65
N ALA A 60 -3.15 -3.18 4.96
CA ALA A 60 -3.65 -4.27 5.79
C ALA A 60 -5.04 -4.75 5.35
N ARG A 61 -5.94 -3.83 4.99
CA ARG A 61 -7.28 -4.14 4.50
C ARG A 61 -7.24 -4.88 3.17
N SER A 62 -6.35 -4.47 2.25
CA SER A 62 -6.21 -5.13 0.95
C SER A 62 -5.78 -6.58 1.12
N LEU A 63 -4.79 -6.84 1.99
CA LEU A 63 -4.37 -8.19 2.33
C LEU A 63 -5.48 -9.02 2.98
N LEU A 64 -6.18 -8.45 3.96
CA LEU A 64 -7.27 -9.14 4.65
C LEU A 64 -8.43 -9.45 3.69
N LEU A 65 -8.78 -8.54 2.79
CA LEU A 65 -9.82 -8.79 1.78
C LEU A 65 -9.39 -9.88 0.78
N GLU A 66 -8.12 -9.91 0.37
CA GLU A 66 -7.58 -10.91 -0.56
C GLU A 66 -7.57 -12.32 0.06
N THR A 67 -7.30 -12.41 1.36
CA THR A 67 -7.19 -13.69 2.08
C THR A 67 -8.49 -14.16 2.74
N THR A 68 -9.48 -13.27 2.88
CA THR A 68 -10.79 -13.61 3.47
C THR A 68 -11.69 -14.31 2.46
N VAL A 69 -12.26 -15.46 2.86
CA VAL A 69 -13.25 -16.19 2.07
C VAL A 69 -14.66 -15.67 2.38
N PHE A 70 -15.32 -15.07 1.38
CA PHE A 70 -16.70 -14.55 1.48
C PHE A 70 -17.74 -15.53 0.96
N ALA A 71 -17.89 -16.69 1.62
CA ALA A 71 -18.80 -17.77 1.19
C ALA A 71 -20.18 -17.77 1.87
N GLY A 72 -20.48 -16.78 2.71
CA GLY A 72 -21.72 -16.71 3.48
C GLY A 72 -22.87 -16.03 2.72
N SER A 73 -23.99 -15.88 3.43
CA SER A 73 -25.10 -15.01 3.03
C SER A 73 -24.63 -13.54 2.90
N ARG A 74 -25.45 -12.71 2.25
CA ARG A 74 -25.18 -11.27 2.13
C ARG A 74 -24.96 -10.58 3.48
N ALA A 75 -25.69 -11.00 4.51
CA ALA A 75 -25.55 -10.44 5.86
C ALA A 75 -24.22 -10.85 6.50
N GLU A 76 -23.84 -12.13 6.38
CA GLU A 76 -22.57 -12.65 6.90
C GLU A 76 -21.37 -12.03 6.17
N ASN A 77 -21.42 -11.92 4.84
CA ASN A 77 -20.36 -11.30 4.06
C ASN A 77 -20.22 -9.81 4.39
N ARG A 78 -21.32 -9.09 4.64
CA ARG A 78 -21.24 -7.70 5.11
C ARG A 78 -20.56 -7.60 6.47
N ALA A 79 -20.97 -8.43 7.43
CA ALA A 79 -20.34 -8.46 8.75
C ALA A 79 -18.84 -8.79 8.67
N ALA A 80 -18.46 -9.71 7.78
CA ALA A 80 -17.05 -10.03 7.51
C ALA A 80 -16.28 -8.83 6.92
N MET A 81 -16.86 -8.09 5.97
CA MET A 81 -16.24 -6.87 5.42
C MET A 81 -16.04 -5.77 6.48
N GLU A 82 -17.02 -5.61 7.37
CA GLU A 82 -16.93 -4.68 8.50
C GLU A 82 -15.83 -5.11 9.49
N ALA A 83 -15.76 -6.40 9.81
CA ALA A 83 -14.71 -6.96 10.66
C ALA A 83 -13.30 -6.77 10.07
N VAL A 84 -13.14 -7.03 8.76
CA VAL A 84 -11.88 -6.77 8.03
C VAL A 84 -11.49 -5.30 8.12
N SER A 85 -12.46 -4.39 7.94
CA SER A 85 -12.21 -2.95 8.02
C SER A 85 -11.74 -2.53 9.41
N LEU A 86 -12.42 -3.00 10.45
CA LEU A 86 -12.05 -2.73 11.85
C LEU A 86 -10.66 -3.29 12.19
N GLN A 87 -10.37 -4.53 11.79
CA GLN A 87 -9.08 -5.17 12.05
C GLN A 87 -7.94 -4.42 11.35
N ALA A 88 -8.12 -4.00 10.10
CA ALA A 88 -7.14 -3.21 9.38
C ALA A 88 -6.85 -1.88 10.08
N ASP A 89 -7.90 -1.18 10.55
CA ASP A 89 -7.76 0.11 11.24
C ASP A 89 -7.07 -0.03 12.60
N LEU A 90 -7.25 -1.18 13.28
CA LEU A 90 -6.52 -1.54 14.50
C LEU A 90 -5.05 -1.84 14.22
N LEU A 91 -4.75 -2.70 13.23
CA LEU A 91 -3.39 -3.03 12.82
C LEU A 91 -2.59 -1.78 12.44
N ALA A 92 -3.21 -0.85 11.72
CA ALA A 92 -2.59 0.42 11.35
C ALA A 92 -2.36 1.37 12.53
N ALA A 93 -3.13 1.23 13.61
CA ALA A 93 -3.03 2.08 14.80
C ALA A 93 -1.98 1.60 15.79
N THR A 94 -1.93 0.29 16.00
CA THR A 94 -1.16 -0.33 17.09
C THR A 94 0.02 -1.17 16.59
N GLY A 95 0.07 -1.47 15.29
CA GLY A 95 1.05 -2.37 14.71
C GLY A 95 2.24 -1.67 14.05
N GLY A 96 3.23 -2.52 13.78
CA GLY A 96 4.28 -2.34 12.77
C GLY A 96 5.60 -1.76 13.24
N ASP A 97 6.65 -2.25 12.61
CA ASP A 97 8.02 -1.81 12.72
C ASP A 97 8.35 -0.79 11.61
N TRP A 98 9.51 -0.15 11.74
CA TRP A 98 10.05 0.74 10.73
C TRP A 98 11.28 0.12 10.09
N GLU A 99 11.20 -0.06 8.77
CA GLU A 99 12.27 -0.60 7.93
C GLU A 99 12.69 0.46 6.90
N PRO A 100 13.93 0.44 6.39
CA PRO A 100 14.31 1.30 5.27
C PRO A 100 13.70 0.79 3.96
N LEU A 101 13.31 1.72 3.09
CA LEU A 101 12.92 1.45 1.70
C LEU A 101 13.71 2.34 0.76
N ASP A 102 14.47 1.75 -0.14
CA ASP A 102 15.21 2.51 -1.16
C ASP A 102 14.37 2.71 -2.41
N VAL A 103 14.21 3.98 -2.83
CA VAL A 103 13.52 4.38 -4.06
C VAL A 103 14.40 5.35 -4.83
N ASP A 104 14.79 5.00 -6.05
CA ASP A 104 15.66 5.83 -6.91
C ASP A 104 16.94 6.32 -6.19
N GLY A 105 17.53 5.46 -5.34
CA GLY A 105 18.73 5.78 -4.54
C GLY A 105 18.48 6.67 -3.31
N THR A 106 17.22 7.00 -3.00
CA THR A 106 16.82 7.72 -1.78
C THR A 106 16.16 6.75 -0.80
N THR A 107 16.58 6.78 0.47
CA THR A 107 16.01 5.92 1.51
C THR A 107 14.84 6.61 2.22
N PHE A 108 13.68 5.94 2.24
CA PHE A 108 12.46 6.34 2.91
C PHE A 108 12.16 5.43 4.10
N ALA A 109 11.32 5.90 5.01
CA ALA A 109 10.80 5.09 6.11
C ALA A 109 9.62 4.25 5.63
N LEU A 110 9.74 2.94 5.77
CA LEU A 110 8.69 1.97 5.47
C LEU A 110 8.09 1.46 6.78
N TRP A 111 6.82 1.77 7.00
CA TRP A 111 6.07 1.10 8.05
C TRP A 111 5.72 -0.31 7.57
N THR A 112 5.96 -1.32 8.40
CA THR A 112 5.68 -2.72 8.07
C THR A 112 5.05 -3.44 9.25
N THR A 113 3.92 -4.10 9.05
CA THR A 113 3.31 -4.98 10.05
C THR A 113 3.19 -6.40 9.52
N ARG A 114 3.45 -7.37 10.40
CA ARG A 114 3.35 -8.81 10.10
C ARG A 114 2.32 -9.43 11.03
N PHE A 115 1.44 -10.23 10.48
CA PHE A 115 0.34 -10.88 11.19
C PHE A 115 -0.04 -12.18 10.47
N ASP A 116 -0.99 -12.93 11.02
CA ASP A 116 -1.29 -14.30 10.55
C ASP A 116 -1.64 -14.40 9.05
N ALA A 117 -2.19 -13.33 8.45
CA ALA A 117 -2.53 -13.31 7.03
C ALA A 117 -1.35 -12.94 6.11
N GLY A 118 -0.21 -12.51 6.64
CA GLY A 118 0.96 -12.11 5.88
C GLY A 118 1.61 -10.82 6.36
N VAL A 119 2.07 -9.99 5.42
CA VAL A 119 2.74 -8.71 5.67
C VAL A 119 2.03 -7.58 4.92
N ALA A 120 1.86 -6.45 5.61
CA ALA A 120 1.39 -5.21 5.03
C ALA A 120 2.40 -4.10 5.31
N ALA A 121 2.63 -3.23 4.34
CA ALA A 121 3.60 -2.15 4.43
C ALA A 121 3.07 -0.87 3.78
N ALA A 122 3.55 0.28 4.26
CA ALA A 122 3.17 1.58 3.75
C ALA A 122 4.30 2.60 3.86
N ALA A 123 4.43 3.45 2.86
CA ALA A 123 5.39 4.55 2.84
C ALA A 123 4.79 5.82 2.24
N ASP A 124 5.16 6.98 2.78
CA ASP A 124 4.93 8.28 2.15
C ASP A 124 6.22 8.71 1.47
N LEU A 125 6.18 8.87 0.14
CA LEU A 125 7.35 9.23 -0.66
C LEU A 125 7.35 10.71 -1.05
N GLY A 126 6.35 11.48 -0.62
CA GLY A 126 6.14 12.89 -1.01
C GLY A 126 5.06 13.04 -2.09
N PRO A 127 5.39 12.86 -3.39
CA PRO A 127 4.44 13.06 -4.49
C PRO A 127 3.47 11.89 -4.66
N CYS A 128 3.75 10.74 -4.07
CA CYS A 128 2.89 9.57 -4.04
C CYS A 128 3.02 8.84 -2.70
N VAL A 129 2.09 7.94 -2.43
CA VAL A 129 2.19 6.99 -1.32
C VAL A 129 2.19 5.57 -1.85
N LEU A 130 2.88 4.69 -1.11
CA LEU A 130 2.92 3.26 -1.34
C LEU A 130 2.07 2.56 -0.30
N ALA A 131 1.16 1.69 -0.75
CA ALA A 131 0.59 0.62 0.04
C ALA A 131 1.04 -0.71 -0.57
N ALA A 132 1.66 -1.58 0.22
CA ALA A 132 2.15 -2.87 -0.26
C ALA A 132 1.69 -4.00 0.65
N TRP A 133 1.45 -5.18 0.10
CA TRP A 133 1.09 -6.35 0.89
C TRP A 133 1.46 -7.66 0.23
N SER A 134 1.56 -8.71 1.04
CA SER A 134 1.78 -10.09 0.58
C SER A 134 1.19 -11.07 1.59
N ALA A 135 0.65 -12.18 1.11
CA ALA A 135 0.26 -13.31 1.95
C ALA A 135 1.47 -14.08 2.51
N ASP A 136 2.67 -13.88 1.95
CA ASP A 136 3.91 -14.39 2.53
C ASP A 136 4.42 -13.43 3.61
N ALA A 137 4.28 -13.81 4.89
CA ALA A 137 4.74 -13.02 6.03
C ALA A 137 6.27 -12.77 6.03
N SER A 138 7.04 -13.56 5.27
CA SER A 138 8.49 -13.40 5.11
C SER A 138 8.87 -12.42 4.00
N ALA A 139 7.91 -12.00 3.16
CA ALA A 139 8.18 -11.08 2.06
C ALA A 139 8.81 -9.77 2.56
N ARG A 140 9.68 -9.21 1.70
CA ARG A 140 10.36 -7.93 1.91
C ARG A 140 10.26 -7.12 0.63
N LEU A 141 10.09 -5.81 0.77
CA LEU A 141 10.11 -4.95 -0.40
C LEU A 141 11.53 -4.85 -0.96
N PRO A 142 11.71 -5.08 -2.27
CA PRO A 142 12.98 -4.80 -2.92
C PRO A 142 13.18 -3.27 -3.04
N ALA A 143 14.36 -2.87 -3.51
CA ALA A 143 14.54 -1.50 -4.01
C ALA A 143 13.53 -1.22 -5.13
N LEU A 144 12.95 -0.02 -5.11
CA LEU A 144 11.93 0.42 -6.06
C LEU A 144 12.46 1.56 -6.93
N THR A 145 11.81 1.77 -8.07
CA THR A 145 12.02 2.92 -8.93
C THR A 145 10.69 3.47 -9.40
N LEU A 146 10.63 4.79 -9.64
CA LEU A 146 9.45 5.44 -10.22
C LEU A 146 9.55 5.45 -11.74
N VAL A 147 8.65 4.74 -12.43
CA VAL A 147 8.56 4.73 -13.90
C VAL A 147 7.25 5.35 -14.36
N ASP A 148 7.17 5.84 -15.59
CA ASP A 148 5.87 6.23 -16.16
C ASP A 148 5.01 4.99 -16.38
N ALA A 149 3.76 5.04 -15.92
CA ALA A 149 2.78 3.99 -16.19
C ALA A 149 2.58 3.88 -17.71
N PRO A 150 2.60 2.66 -18.28
CA PRO A 150 2.27 2.45 -19.68
C PRO A 150 0.83 2.93 -19.97
N GLU A 151 0.65 3.50 -21.16
CA GLU A 151 -0.65 3.99 -21.68
C GLU A 151 -1.66 2.87 -21.91
#